data_AF-A0A7C7PWK0-F1
#
_entry.id   AF-A0A7C7PWK0-F1
#
_cell.length_a   1.000
_cell.length_b   1.000
_cell.length_c   1.000
_cell.angle_alpha   90.00
_cell.angle_beta   90.00
_cell.angle_gamma   90.00
#
_symmetry.space_group_name_H-M   'P 1'
#
loop_
_entity.id
_entity.type
_entity.pdbx_description
1 polymer ?
#
loop_
_entity_poly.entity_id
_entity_poly.type
_entity_poly.pdbx_seq_one_letter_code
_entity_poly.pdbx_strand_id
1 'polypeptide(L)'
;MQRLVGLSYLAYAAGFSGLLAAWTLFLSHALIQVAVEAGRLQVSWRGVADALARNAEVAVALPAGATLLGLCFALVPQSDLPSLERSHRGYQQRLAPFAGLSILLVLLAEGRMGSYDADLGGLASLGVSIGLLIFAWRRYRRGVPVSTPPGWQLALAAALLMAIAGALVLWLLRDGMTRLF
;
A
#
# COMPACT_ATOMS: atom_id res chain seq x y z
N MET A 1 18.90 18.02 -8.11
CA MET A 1 19.16 17.14 -6.95
C MET A 1 17.90 17.04 -6.08
N GLN A 2 17.42 18.13 -5.48
CA GLN A 2 16.09 18.24 -4.84
C GLN A 2 14.88 17.70 -5.65
N ARG A 3 14.95 17.75 -6.99
CA ARG A 3 13.90 17.25 -7.88
C ARG A 3 13.65 15.74 -7.70
N LEU A 4 14.68 14.91 -7.53
CA LEU A 4 14.50 13.44 -7.41
C LEU A 4 13.88 13.03 -6.07
N VAL A 5 14.27 13.69 -4.98
CA VAL A 5 13.68 13.46 -3.65
C VAL A 5 12.20 13.85 -3.65
N GLY A 6 11.86 15.00 -4.27
CA GLY A 6 10.47 15.42 -4.44
C GLY A 6 9.65 14.48 -5.31
N LEU A 7 10.21 14.03 -6.44
CA LEU A 7 9.55 13.05 -7.33
C LEU A 7 9.32 11.71 -6.64
N SER A 8 10.28 11.23 -5.84
CA SER A 8 10.10 10.02 -5.04
C SER A 8 8.93 10.18 -4.05
N TYR A 9 8.84 11.30 -3.33
CA TYR A 9 7.72 11.56 -2.43
C TYR A 9 6.37 11.64 -3.16
N LEU A 10 6.32 12.29 -4.32
CA LEU A 10 5.11 12.36 -5.14
C LEU A 10 4.69 10.97 -5.63
N ALA A 11 5.65 10.15 -6.06
CA ALA A 11 5.40 8.80 -6.55
C ALA A 11 4.87 7.89 -5.43
N TYR A 12 5.44 7.95 -4.22
CA TYR A 12 4.88 7.27 -3.04
C TYR A 12 3.49 7.79 -2.67
N ALA A 13 3.25 9.11 -2.75
CA ALA A 13 1.93 9.68 -2.47
C ALA A 13 0.87 9.18 -3.45
N ALA A 14 1.19 9.17 -4.74
CA ALA A 14 0.32 8.61 -5.78
C ALA A 14 0.07 7.11 -5.55
N GLY A 15 1.12 6.36 -5.20
CA GLY A 15 1.03 4.94 -4.83
C GLY A 15 0.08 4.70 -3.65
N PHE A 16 0.24 5.38 -2.53
CA PHE A 16 -0.64 5.18 -1.38
C PHE A 16 -2.08 5.65 -1.63
N SER A 17 -2.25 6.75 -2.36
CA SER A 17 -3.59 7.27 -2.69
C SER A 17 -4.34 6.30 -3.60
N GLY A 18 -3.66 5.72 -4.59
CA GLY A 18 -4.24 4.73 -5.46
C GLY A 18 -4.52 3.40 -4.76
N LEU A 19 -3.66 2.95 -3.84
CA LEU A 19 -3.92 1.78 -3.01
C LEU A 19 -5.16 1.96 -2.12
N LEU A 20 -5.35 3.16 -1.55
CA LEU A 20 -6.56 3.48 -0.80
C LEU A 20 -7.81 3.40 -1.69
N ALA A 21 -7.72 3.91 -2.93
CA ALA A 21 -8.81 3.83 -3.89
C ALA A 21 -9.12 2.37 -4.27
N ALA A 22 -8.10 1.56 -4.55
CA ALA A 22 -8.27 0.13 -4.84
C ALA A 22 -8.94 -0.62 -3.69
N TRP A 23 -8.45 -0.42 -2.46
CA TRP A 23 -9.06 -0.99 -1.26
C TRP A 23 -10.54 -0.59 -1.13
N THR A 24 -10.87 0.68 -1.40
CA THR A 24 -12.26 1.17 -1.35
C THR A 24 -13.14 0.52 -2.42
N LEU A 25 -12.61 0.28 -3.62
CA LEU A 25 -13.32 -0.43 -4.70
C LEU A 25 -13.61 -1.87 -4.31
N PHE A 26 -12.61 -2.58 -3.77
CA PHE A 26 -12.80 -3.94 -3.29
C PHE A 26 -13.83 -4.02 -2.15
N LEU A 27 -13.79 -3.07 -1.21
CA LEU A 27 -14.78 -3.00 -0.13
C LEU A 27 -16.18 -2.77 -0.69
N SER A 28 -16.30 -1.86 -1.65
CA SER A 28 -17.59 -1.57 -2.31
C SER A 28 -18.13 -2.80 -3.02
N HIS A 29 -17.27 -3.54 -3.72
CA HIS A 29 -17.63 -4.82 -4.35
C HIS A 29 -18.19 -5.80 -3.32
N ALA A 30 -17.47 -6.04 -2.22
CA ALA A 30 -17.89 -6.98 -1.17
C ALA A 30 -19.21 -6.55 -0.49
N LEU A 31 -19.36 -5.27 -0.15
CA LEU A 31 -20.58 -4.74 0.46
C LEU A 31 -21.80 -4.90 -0.45
N ILE A 32 -21.64 -4.68 -1.77
CA ILE A 32 -22.72 -4.88 -2.73
C ILE A 32 -23.11 -6.36 -2.80
N GLN A 33 -22.15 -7.28 -2.87
CA GLN A 33 -22.45 -8.72 -2.92
C GLN A 33 -23.22 -9.17 -1.66
N VAL A 34 -22.73 -8.80 -0.47
CA VAL A 34 -23.41 -9.11 0.81
C VAL A 34 -24.81 -8.51 0.87
N ALA A 35 -25.00 -7.28 0.37
CA ALA A 35 -26.32 -6.65 0.37
C ALA A 35 -27.29 -7.29 -0.63
N VAL A 36 -26.81 -7.76 -1.79
CA VAL A 36 -27.62 -8.53 -2.75
C VAL A 36 -28.01 -9.89 -2.17
N GLU A 37 -27.06 -10.61 -1.57
CA GLU A 37 -27.32 -11.92 -0.93
C GLU A 37 -28.30 -11.82 0.23
N ALA A 38 -28.23 -10.74 1.00
CA ALA A 38 -29.19 -10.44 2.06
C ALA A 38 -30.56 -9.95 1.54
N GLY A 39 -30.77 -9.86 0.23
CA GLY A 39 -32.01 -9.35 -0.38
C GLY A 39 -32.24 -7.84 -0.16
N ARG A 40 -31.23 -7.09 0.28
CA ARG A 40 -31.30 -5.63 0.52
C ARG A 40 -31.07 -4.82 -0.75
N LEU A 41 -30.40 -5.40 -1.75
CA LEU A 41 -30.20 -4.80 -3.07
C LEU A 41 -30.73 -5.71 -4.18
N GLN A 42 -31.15 -5.10 -5.29
CA GLN A 42 -31.54 -5.84 -6.49
C GLN A 42 -30.34 -6.57 -7.11
N VAL A 43 -30.59 -7.74 -7.71
CA VAL A 43 -29.55 -8.57 -8.35
C VAL A 43 -28.81 -7.82 -9.48
N SER A 44 -29.46 -6.82 -10.11
CA SER A 44 -28.84 -5.93 -11.10
C SER A 44 -27.58 -5.21 -10.58
N TRP A 45 -27.48 -4.99 -9.27
CA TRP A 45 -26.29 -4.41 -8.65
C TRP A 45 -25.06 -5.32 -8.72
N ARG A 46 -25.20 -6.63 -8.96
CA ARG A 46 -24.05 -7.52 -9.22
C ARG A 46 -23.28 -7.07 -10.46
N GLY A 47 -23.96 -6.59 -11.50
CA GLY A 47 -23.29 -6.08 -12.70
C GLY A 47 -22.41 -4.85 -12.40
N VAL A 48 -22.83 -4.00 -11.46
CA VAL A 48 -22.04 -2.86 -10.96
C VAL A 48 -20.85 -3.37 -10.15
N ALA A 49 -21.08 -4.33 -9.26
CA ALA A 49 -20.04 -4.96 -8.44
C ALA A 49 -18.94 -5.58 -9.33
N ASP A 50 -19.32 -6.36 -10.34
CA ASP A 50 -18.39 -7.00 -11.28
C ASP A 50 -17.63 -5.96 -12.11
N ALA A 51 -18.28 -4.85 -12.49
CA ALA A 51 -17.61 -3.75 -13.17
C ALA A 51 -16.56 -3.07 -12.27
N LEU A 52 -16.84 -2.90 -10.98
CA LEU A 52 -15.87 -2.38 -10.01
C LEU A 52 -14.69 -3.34 -9.84
N ALA A 53 -14.96 -4.64 -9.70
CA ALA A 53 -13.93 -5.67 -9.56
C ALA A 53 -12.98 -5.72 -10.78
N ARG A 54 -13.53 -5.67 -12.00
CA ARG A 54 -12.71 -5.62 -13.23
C ARG A 54 -11.77 -4.43 -13.32
N ASN A 55 -12.13 -3.30 -12.70
CA ASN A 55 -11.28 -2.11 -12.66
C ASN A 55 -10.26 -2.15 -11.51
N ALA A 56 -10.41 -3.08 -10.56
CA ALA A 56 -9.61 -3.12 -9.36
C ALA A 56 -8.20 -3.67 -9.60
N GLU A 57 -8.00 -4.58 -10.56
CA GLU A 57 -6.66 -5.01 -11.00
C GLU A 57 -5.82 -3.83 -11.51
N VAL A 58 -6.41 -2.99 -12.37
CA VAL A 58 -5.78 -1.74 -12.84
C VAL A 58 -5.56 -0.78 -11.67
N ALA A 59 -6.52 -0.73 -10.74
CA ALA A 59 -6.44 0.09 -9.54
C ALA A 59 -5.34 -0.36 -8.57
N VAL A 60 -4.84 -1.60 -8.62
CA VAL A 60 -3.67 -2.04 -7.83
C VAL A 60 -2.37 -1.94 -8.63
N ALA A 61 -2.40 -2.24 -9.93
CA ALA A 61 -1.22 -2.22 -10.79
C ALA A 61 -0.64 -0.80 -10.96
N LEU A 62 -1.49 0.21 -11.19
CA LEU A 62 -1.03 1.60 -11.33
C LEU A 62 -0.37 2.12 -10.04
N PRO A 63 -0.95 1.92 -8.85
CA PRO A 63 -0.33 2.37 -7.60
C PRO A 63 0.91 1.57 -7.20
N ALA A 64 0.95 0.28 -7.51
CA ALA A 64 2.17 -0.52 -7.38
C ALA A 64 3.29 0.04 -8.28
N GLY A 65 2.96 0.36 -9.54
CA GLY A 65 3.87 1.02 -10.48
C GLY A 65 4.38 2.38 -9.97
N ALA A 66 3.49 3.22 -9.45
CA ALA A 66 3.86 4.51 -8.86
C ALA A 66 4.79 4.35 -7.64
N THR A 67 4.50 3.37 -6.79
CA THR A 67 5.33 3.04 -5.62
C THR A 67 6.73 2.55 -6.04
N LEU A 68 6.80 1.69 -7.06
CA LEU A 68 8.05 1.21 -7.63
C LEU A 68 8.87 2.35 -8.25
N LEU A 69 8.22 3.27 -8.98
CA LEU A 69 8.89 4.47 -9.48
C LEU A 69 9.47 5.32 -8.35
N GLY A 70 8.73 5.47 -7.24
CA GLY A 70 9.20 6.15 -6.03
C GLY A 70 10.45 5.52 -5.44
N LEU A 71 10.51 4.19 -5.39
CA LEU A 71 11.69 3.44 -4.98
C LEU A 71 12.85 3.61 -5.96
N CYS A 72 12.60 3.50 -7.27
CA CYS A 72 13.62 3.69 -8.30
C CYS A 72 14.29 5.05 -8.17
N PHE A 73 13.50 6.13 -8.01
CA PHE A 73 14.04 7.47 -7.74
C PHE A 73 14.85 7.54 -6.45
N ALA A 74 14.44 6.81 -5.41
CA ALA A 74 15.17 6.74 -4.15
C ALA A 74 16.48 5.93 -4.25
N LEU A 75 16.65 5.06 -5.25
CA LEU A 75 17.82 4.19 -5.44
C LEU A 75 18.89 4.74 -6.40
N VAL A 76 18.57 5.69 -7.30
CA VAL A 76 19.52 6.27 -8.29
C VAL A 76 20.87 6.68 -7.66
N PRO A 77 22.00 6.00 -7.92
CA PRO A 77 23.27 6.32 -7.27
C PRO A 77 23.71 7.76 -7.53
N GLN A 78 24.11 8.51 -6.50
CA GLN A 78 24.66 9.87 -6.65
C GLN A 78 25.76 10.12 -5.63
N SER A 79 26.98 10.36 -6.13
CA SER A 79 28.21 10.47 -5.34
C SER A 79 28.32 11.75 -4.49
N ASP A 80 27.55 12.80 -4.81
CA ASP A 80 27.76 14.14 -4.24
C ASP A 80 26.51 14.78 -3.64
N LEU A 81 25.67 13.98 -2.95
CA LEU A 81 24.44 14.50 -2.34
C LEU A 81 24.71 15.32 -1.07
N PRO A 82 24.06 16.49 -0.92
CA PRO A 82 23.97 17.19 0.35
C PRO A 82 23.43 16.29 1.47
N SER A 83 23.84 16.54 2.71
CA SER A 83 23.45 15.74 3.88
C SER A 83 21.93 15.59 4.04
N LEU A 84 21.18 16.67 3.76
CA LEU A 84 19.73 16.69 3.77
C LEU A 84 19.13 15.66 2.79
N GLU A 85 19.53 15.73 1.51
CA GLU A 85 18.97 14.84 0.48
C GLU A 85 19.32 13.38 0.73
N ARG A 86 20.53 13.11 1.23
CA ARG A 86 20.97 11.77 1.63
C ARG A 86 20.10 11.20 2.75
N SER A 87 19.77 12.02 3.75
CA SER A 87 18.88 11.63 4.86
C SER A 87 17.48 11.27 4.35
N HIS A 88 16.89 12.11 3.51
CA HIS A 88 15.55 11.86 2.95
C HIS A 88 15.50 10.62 2.04
N ARG A 89 16.52 10.40 1.21
CA ARG A 89 16.59 9.21 0.36
C ARG A 89 16.74 7.93 1.18
N GLY A 90 17.59 7.94 2.20
CA GLY A 90 17.72 6.81 3.12
C GLY A 90 16.39 6.49 3.80
N TYR A 91 15.59 7.51 4.13
CA TYR A 91 14.24 7.32 4.64
C TYR A 91 13.26 6.76 3.58
N GLN A 92 13.30 7.24 2.35
CA GLN A 92 12.44 6.76 1.26
C GLN A 92 12.73 5.29 0.90
N GLN A 93 14.00 4.90 0.83
CA GLN A 93 14.40 3.50 0.62
C GLN A 93 13.85 2.60 1.72
N ARG A 94 13.89 3.10 2.96
CA ARG A 94 13.34 2.44 4.13
C ARG A 94 11.81 2.36 4.09
N LEU A 95 11.12 3.33 3.51
CA LEU A 95 9.66 3.31 3.35
C LEU A 95 9.18 2.18 2.42
N ALA A 96 10.03 1.69 1.51
CA ALA A 96 9.65 0.71 0.50
C ALA A 96 9.07 -0.60 1.05
N PRO A 97 9.64 -1.24 2.09
CA PRO A 97 9.03 -2.36 2.79
C PRO A 97 7.58 -2.13 3.27
N PHE A 98 7.29 -0.94 3.83
CA PHE A 98 5.93 -0.60 4.28
C PHE A 98 4.97 -0.44 3.10
N ALA A 99 5.48 0.12 2.00
CA ALA A 99 4.70 0.26 0.79
C ALA A 99 4.43 -1.10 0.12
N GLY A 100 5.43 -1.98 0.07
CA GLY A 100 5.27 -3.37 -0.37
C GLY A 100 4.26 -4.13 0.47
N LEU A 101 4.31 -3.99 1.80
CA LEU A 101 3.32 -4.58 2.70
C LEU A 101 1.90 -4.03 2.44
N SER A 102 1.76 -2.72 2.23
CA SER A 102 0.47 -2.10 1.94
C SER A 102 -0.13 -2.66 0.64
N ILE A 103 0.67 -2.82 -0.41
CA ILE A 103 0.25 -3.45 -1.68
C ILE A 103 -0.22 -4.88 -1.41
N LEU A 104 0.59 -5.67 -0.69
CA LEU A 104 0.30 -7.07 -0.40
C LEU A 104 -0.99 -7.24 0.40
N LEU A 105 -1.21 -6.43 1.43
CA LEU A 105 -2.40 -6.53 2.26
C LEU A 105 -3.66 -6.07 1.52
N VAL A 106 -3.54 -5.10 0.60
CA VAL A 106 -4.66 -4.72 -0.28
C VAL A 106 -5.02 -5.85 -1.25
N LEU A 107 -4.03 -6.55 -1.80
CA LEU A 107 -4.26 -7.77 -2.60
C LEU A 107 -4.85 -8.92 -1.77
N LEU A 108 -4.41 -9.08 -0.52
CA LEU A 108 -4.98 -10.08 0.37
C LEU A 108 -6.44 -9.75 0.73
N ALA A 109 -6.74 -8.47 0.95
CA ALA A 109 -8.08 -7.99 1.22
C ALA A 109 -9.01 -8.28 0.03
N GLU A 110 -8.55 -8.19 -1.23
CA GLU A 110 -9.36 -8.61 -2.38
C GLU A 110 -9.88 -10.06 -2.26
N GLY A 111 -8.99 -11.01 -1.94
CA GLY A 111 -9.34 -12.43 -1.82
C GLY A 111 -10.06 -12.82 -0.52
N ARG A 112 -10.03 -11.95 0.49
CA ARG A 112 -10.56 -12.24 1.84
C ARG A 112 -11.44 -11.12 2.41
N MET A 113 -11.96 -10.25 1.55
CA MET A 113 -12.73 -9.07 1.97
C MET A 113 -13.93 -9.51 2.79
N GLY A 114 -14.09 -8.95 3.99
CA GLY A 114 -15.09 -9.42 4.96
C GLY A 114 -14.53 -10.32 6.07
N SER A 115 -13.27 -10.74 5.97
CA SER A 115 -12.50 -11.21 7.14
C SER A 115 -11.89 -9.99 7.85
N TYR A 116 -12.41 -9.67 9.03
CA TYR A 116 -12.06 -8.49 9.82
C TYR A 116 -10.54 -8.28 9.98
N ASP A 117 -9.78 -9.37 10.05
CA ASP A 117 -8.34 -9.35 10.33
C ASP A 117 -7.50 -8.80 9.15
N ALA A 118 -7.85 -9.17 7.91
CA ALA A 118 -7.12 -8.74 6.71
C ALA A 118 -7.40 -7.26 6.40
N ASP A 119 -8.65 -6.83 6.58
CA ASP A 119 -9.10 -5.47 6.29
C ASP A 119 -8.49 -4.45 7.27
N LEU A 120 -8.50 -4.78 8.57
CA LEU A 120 -7.87 -3.95 9.60
C LEU A 120 -6.35 -3.91 9.44
N GLY A 121 -5.71 -5.03 9.11
CA GLY A 121 -4.28 -5.08 8.84
C GLY A 121 -3.87 -4.20 7.66
N GLY A 122 -4.62 -4.29 6.54
CA GLY A 122 -4.39 -3.48 5.35
C GLY A 122 -4.54 -1.98 5.61
N LEU A 123 -5.64 -1.57 6.25
CA LEU A 123 -5.87 -0.16 6.61
C LEU A 123 -4.84 0.37 7.59
N ALA A 124 -4.48 -0.39 8.62
CA ALA A 124 -3.47 0.02 9.60
C ALA A 124 -2.11 0.22 8.93
N SER A 125 -1.67 -0.73 8.09
CA SER A 125 -0.43 -0.63 7.33
C SER A 125 -0.42 0.58 6.39
N LEU A 126 -1.51 0.80 5.66
CA LEU A 126 -1.65 1.94 4.75
C LEU A 126 -1.64 3.27 5.52
N GLY A 127 -2.36 3.35 6.64
CA GLY A 127 -2.40 4.51 7.51
C GLY A 127 -1.03 4.86 8.09
N VAL A 128 -0.27 3.86 8.56
CA VAL A 128 1.12 4.03 9.01
C VAL A 128 1.99 4.53 7.87
N SER A 129 1.89 3.93 6.68
CA SER A 129 2.69 4.31 5.50
C SER A 129 2.43 5.76 5.07
N ILE A 130 1.17 6.17 5.04
CA ILE A 130 0.76 7.56 4.75
C ILE A 130 1.27 8.51 5.84
N GLY A 131 1.15 8.14 7.11
CA GLY A 131 1.64 8.94 8.24
C GLY A 131 3.16 9.16 8.16
N LEU A 132 3.92 8.10 7.90
CA LEU A 132 5.37 8.15 7.69
C LEU A 132 5.74 9.03 6.48
N LEU A 133 4.98 8.95 5.39
CA LEU A 133 5.20 9.79 4.21
C LEU A 133 4.95 11.27 4.51
N ILE A 134 3.82 11.61 5.13
CA ILE A 134 3.44 12.98 5.49
C ILE A 134 4.48 13.58 6.45
N PHE A 135 4.90 12.81 7.46
CA PHE A 135 5.93 13.24 8.40
C PHE A 135 7.23 13.65 7.69
N ALA A 136 7.74 12.77 6.82
CA ALA A 136 8.99 13.01 6.12
C ALA A 136 8.88 14.13 5.08
N TRP A 137 7.76 14.24 4.37
CA TRP A 137 7.47 15.34 3.46
C TRP A 137 7.46 16.70 4.18
N ARG A 138 6.81 16.79 5.35
CA ARG A 138 6.79 18.03 6.14
C ARG A 138 8.18 18.47 6.57
N ARG A 139 9.07 17.53 6.92
CA ARG A 139 10.47 17.84 7.25
C ARG A 139 11.26 18.26 6.02
N TYR A 140 11.06 17.59 4.89
CA TYR A 140 11.71 17.93 3.62
C TYR A 140 11.41 19.38 3.22
N ARG A 141 10.14 19.79 3.29
CA ARG A 141 9.71 21.17 3.00
C ARG A 141 10.31 22.22 3.93
N ARG A 142 10.75 21.83 5.13
CA ARG A 142 11.40 22.72 6.11
C ARG A 142 12.92 22.70 6.00
N GLY A 143 13.50 21.94 5.06
CA GLY A 143 14.95 21.79 4.94
C GLY A 143 15.58 21.03 6.11
N VAL A 144 14.81 20.22 6.83
CA VAL A 144 15.27 19.52 8.04
C VAL A 144 15.51 18.05 7.73
N PRO A 145 16.67 17.46 8.10
CA PRO A 145 16.91 16.03 7.90
C PRO A 145 15.89 15.17 8.67
N VAL A 146 15.64 13.98 8.13
CA VAL A 146 14.76 13.00 8.75
C VAL A 146 15.59 12.03 9.57
N SER A 147 15.39 12.08 10.88
CA SER A 147 15.78 11.02 11.80
C SER A 147 14.70 9.93 11.79
N THR A 148 15.10 8.66 11.82
CA THR A 148 14.14 7.56 12.02
C THR A 148 13.43 7.75 13.37
N PRO A 149 12.08 7.66 13.42
CA PRO A 149 11.35 7.68 14.67
C PRO A 149 11.83 6.55 15.62
N PRO A 150 11.83 6.76 16.95
CA PRO A 150 12.02 5.66 17.90
C PRO A 150 11.00 4.54 17.63
N GLY A 151 11.43 3.27 17.69
CA GLY A 151 10.57 2.12 17.41
C GLY A 151 10.38 1.76 15.92
N TRP A 152 10.96 2.55 15.00
CA TRP A 152 10.98 2.28 13.56
C TRP A 152 11.47 0.86 13.20
N GLN A 153 12.49 0.35 13.90
CA GLN A 153 13.05 -0.98 13.63
C GLN A 153 12.06 -2.09 13.99
N LEU A 154 11.31 -1.92 15.09
CA LEU A 154 10.25 -2.84 15.49
C LEU A 154 9.09 -2.80 14.49
N ALA A 155 8.71 -1.61 14.02
CA ALA A 155 7.70 -1.46 12.99
C ALA A 155 8.12 -2.13 11.67
N LEU A 156 9.41 -2.02 11.29
CA LEU A 156 9.94 -2.66 10.10
C LEU A 156 9.96 -4.20 10.24
N ALA A 157 10.35 -4.71 11.41
CA ALA A 157 10.34 -6.15 11.69
C ALA A 157 8.91 -6.71 11.66
N ALA A 158 7.96 -6.02 12.28
CA ALA A 158 6.54 -6.38 12.22
C ALA A 158 6.02 -6.35 10.78
N ALA A 159 6.38 -5.31 10.01
CA ALA A 159 5.99 -5.21 8.62
C ALA A 159 6.54 -6.36 7.76
N LEU A 160 7.78 -6.76 7.99
CA LEU A 160 8.41 -7.90 7.29
C LEU A 160 7.71 -9.22 7.63
N LEU A 161 7.40 -9.46 8.90
CA LEU A 161 6.66 -10.66 9.32
C LEU A 161 5.26 -10.72 8.69
N MET A 162 4.53 -9.61 8.68
CA MET A 162 3.24 -9.53 8.01
C MET A 162 3.37 -9.73 6.49
N ALA A 163 4.45 -9.25 5.87
CA ALA A 163 4.69 -9.44 4.45
C ALA A 163 4.95 -10.92 4.11
N ILE A 164 5.72 -11.63 4.93
CA ILE A 164 5.94 -13.08 4.78
C ILE A 164 4.63 -13.83 4.94
N ALA A 165 3.83 -13.51 5.96
CA ALA A 165 2.53 -14.13 6.18
C ALA A 165 1.57 -13.89 5.01
N GLY A 166 1.48 -12.65 4.51
CA GLY A 166 0.64 -12.34 3.35
C GLY A 166 1.09 -13.04 2.07
N ALA A 167 2.40 -13.13 1.82
CA ALA A 167 2.95 -13.83 0.67
C ALA A 167 2.65 -15.33 0.72
N LEU A 168 2.74 -15.93 1.91
CA LEU A 168 2.35 -17.32 2.14
C LEU A 168 0.85 -17.53 1.82
N VAL A 169 -0.02 -16.62 2.27
CA VAL A 169 -1.47 -16.75 1.98
C VAL A 169 -1.76 -16.58 0.49
N LEU A 170 -1.15 -15.62 -0.20
CA LEU A 170 -1.31 -15.48 -1.66
C LEU A 170 -0.82 -16.72 -2.41
N TRP A 171 0.28 -17.33 -1.97
CA TRP A 171 0.77 -18.58 -2.53
C TRP A 171 -0.25 -19.73 -2.34
N LEU A 172 -0.80 -19.87 -1.12
CA LEU A 172 -1.84 -20.86 -0.82
C LEU A 172 -3.16 -20.62 -1.60
N LEU A 173 -3.51 -19.37 -1.89
CA LEU A 173 -4.67 -19.01 -2.72
C LEU A 173 -4.43 -19.38 -4.19
N ARG A 174 -3.24 -19.06 -4.72
CA ARG A 174 -2.85 -19.35 -6.11
C ARG A 174 -2.90 -20.84 -6.43
N ASP A 175 -2.45 -21.69 -5.50
CA ASP A 175 -2.41 -23.14 -5.71
C ASP A 175 -3.77 -23.81 -5.45
N GLY A 176 -4.84 -23.04 -5.27
CA GLY A 176 -6.19 -23.55 -5.03
C GLY A 176 -6.33 -24.29 -3.70
N MET A 177 -5.34 -24.20 -2.81
CA MET A 177 -5.25 -24.95 -1.56
C MET A 177 -6.09 -24.35 -0.43
N THR A 178 -6.84 -23.29 -0.69
CA THR A 178 -7.62 -22.60 0.34
C THR A 178 -9.04 -22.30 -0.13
N ARG A 179 -9.83 -23.37 -0.30
CA ARG A 179 -11.21 -23.34 0.20
C ARG A 179 -11.14 -23.51 1.72
N LEU A 180 -10.65 -22.51 2.43
CA LEU A 180 -10.79 -22.48 3.89
C LEU A 180 -11.97 -21.56 4.21
N PHE A 181 -13.13 -22.23 4.20
CA PHE A 181 -14.45 -21.82 4.70
C PHE A 181 -15.16 -20.69 3.95
#